data_AF-A0A4Q2V293-F1
#
_entry.id   AF-A0A4Q2V293-F1
#
_cell.length_a   1.000
_cell.length_b   1.000
_cell.length_c   1.000
_cell.angle_alpha   90.00
_cell.angle_beta   90.00
_cell.angle_gamma   90.00
#
_symmetry.space_group_name_H-M   'P 1'
#
loop_
_entity.id
_entity.type
_entity.pdbx_description
1 polymer ?
#
loop_
_entity_poly.entity_id
_entity_poly.type
_entity_poly.pdbx_seq_one_letter_code
_entity_poly.pdbx_strand_id
1 'polypeptide(L)'
;MAHSLIKYVTYLQLLYLCRTLFKPTGSLGSALNERDAKLRKNIFRRLWGILINYMALFHFAFVYLTLVAVVLTSFRSFVTTHTVRDTLTALLTHAFWPPLTFLFICSSLWTPISYAIDPPAMPDREDLLNRDPKTQVAHPTTQSKKIAFGGQAAWFELEYTTTTIYTCLVFVCSFIF
;
A
#
# COMPACT_ATOMS: atom_id res chain seq x y z
N MET A 1 -1.09 -12.03 -53.24
CA MET A 1 -0.29 -10.96 -52.61
C MET A 1 -0.77 -10.62 -51.18
N ALA A 2 -2.08 -10.60 -50.89
CA ALA A 2 -2.64 -10.30 -49.56
C ALA A 2 -2.29 -11.32 -48.43
N HIS A 3 -2.05 -12.59 -48.77
CA HIS A 3 -1.78 -13.64 -47.78
C HIS A 3 -0.39 -13.55 -47.11
N SER A 4 0.55 -12.80 -47.70
CA SER A 4 1.89 -12.58 -47.13
C SER A 4 1.89 -11.44 -46.10
N LEU A 5 1.12 -10.38 -46.36
CA LEU A 5 0.99 -9.22 -45.46
C LEU A 5 0.35 -9.59 -44.11
N ILE A 6 -0.62 -10.50 -44.11
CA ILE A 6 -1.28 -10.95 -42.87
C ILE A 6 -0.28 -11.69 -41.95
N LYS A 7 0.64 -12.47 -42.52
CA LYS A 7 1.71 -13.14 -41.74
C LYS A 7 2.69 -12.13 -41.18
N TYR A 8 3.11 -11.12 -41.95
CA TYR A 8 4.03 -10.10 -41.45
C TYR A 8 3.43 -9.26 -40.32
N VAL A 9 2.15 -8.89 -40.41
CA VAL A 9 1.46 -8.15 -39.34
C VAL A 9 1.31 -9.01 -38.08
N THR A 10 0.96 -10.29 -38.20
CA THR A 10 0.88 -11.20 -37.04
C THR A 10 2.24 -11.46 -36.40
N TYR A 11 3.33 -11.59 -37.18
CA TYR A 11 4.69 -11.72 -36.63
C TYR A 11 5.17 -10.45 -35.93
N LEU A 12 4.86 -9.26 -36.46
CA LEU A 12 5.18 -8.00 -35.78
C LEU A 12 4.38 -7.86 -34.47
N GLN A 13 3.11 -8.26 -34.47
CA GLN A 13 2.24 -8.22 -33.28
C GLN A 13 2.67 -9.23 -32.21
N LEU A 14 3.17 -10.42 -32.62
CA LEU A 14 3.81 -11.40 -31.73
C LEU A 14 5.15 -10.90 -31.14
N LEU A 15 5.95 -10.19 -31.92
CA LEU A 15 7.20 -9.55 -31.45
C LEU A 15 6.94 -8.41 -30.45
N TYR A 16 5.82 -7.69 -30.58
CA TYR A 16 5.40 -6.68 -29.61
C TYR A 16 4.70 -7.28 -28.37
N LEU A 17 3.97 -8.39 -28.51
CA LEU A 17 3.33 -9.09 -27.39
C LEU A 17 4.36 -9.73 -26.45
N CYS A 18 5.53 -10.13 -26.97
CA CYS A 18 6.65 -10.65 -26.17
C CYS A 18 7.37 -9.56 -25.34
N ARG A 19 6.97 -8.27 -25.41
CA ARG A 19 7.51 -7.21 -24.53
C ARG A 19 6.80 -7.08 -23.19
N THR A 20 5.67 -7.74 -22.97
CA THR A 20 5.22 -8.05 -21.60
C THR A 20 5.83 -9.38 -21.14
N LEU A 21 7.13 -9.56 -21.42
CA LEU A 21 7.96 -10.60 -20.85
C LEU A 21 7.93 -10.37 -19.34
N PHE A 22 7.40 -11.33 -18.58
CA PHE A 22 7.51 -11.37 -17.13
C PHE A 22 8.97 -11.14 -16.75
N LYS A 23 9.30 -9.91 -16.34
CA LYS A 23 10.61 -9.63 -15.75
C LYS A 23 10.49 -10.10 -14.31
N PRO A 24 11.14 -11.20 -13.91
CA PRO A 24 11.08 -11.64 -12.53
C PRO A 24 11.56 -10.47 -11.67
N THR A 25 10.81 -10.13 -10.64
CA THR A 25 11.05 -8.93 -9.82
C THR A 25 12.49 -8.87 -9.27
N GLY A 26 13.15 -10.02 -9.13
CA GLY A 26 14.55 -10.12 -8.74
C GLY A 26 15.59 -9.70 -9.80
N SER A 27 15.23 -9.53 -11.07
CA SER A 27 16.13 -9.03 -12.13
C SER A 27 15.88 -7.57 -12.50
N LEU A 28 14.85 -6.94 -11.93
CA LEU A 28 14.63 -5.51 -12.08
C LEU A 28 15.60 -4.76 -11.16
N GLY A 29 16.55 -4.06 -11.75
CA GLY A 29 17.44 -3.17 -11.00
C GLY A 29 16.62 -2.07 -10.31
N SER A 30 16.84 -1.89 -9.00
CA SER A 30 16.25 -0.77 -8.27
C SER A 30 16.99 0.51 -8.65
N ALA A 31 16.31 1.46 -9.30
CA ALA A 31 16.92 2.74 -9.67
C ALA A 31 17.34 3.59 -8.43
N LEU A 32 16.70 3.34 -7.28
CA LEU A 32 16.92 4.06 -6.02
C LEU A 32 17.78 3.27 -5.01
N ASN A 33 17.99 1.97 -5.23
CA ASN A 33 18.74 1.06 -4.34
C ASN A 33 18.32 1.17 -2.86
N GLU A 34 17.01 1.25 -2.60
CA GLU A 34 16.48 1.74 -1.31
C GLU A 34 16.84 0.86 -0.11
N ARG A 35 17.00 -0.44 -0.32
CA ARG A 35 17.31 -1.42 0.73
C ARG A 35 18.82 -1.65 0.92
N ASP A 36 19.66 -1.08 0.05
CA ASP A 36 21.12 -1.17 0.14
C ASP A 36 21.65 0.03 0.92
N ALA A 37 22.20 -0.21 2.11
CA ALA A 37 22.70 0.85 2.98
C ALA A 37 23.84 1.69 2.36
N LYS A 38 24.64 1.10 1.45
CA LYS A 38 25.80 1.75 0.83
C LYS A 38 25.41 2.48 -0.46
N LEU A 39 24.54 1.87 -1.27
CA LEU A 39 24.17 2.39 -2.60
C LEU A 39 22.88 3.21 -2.63
N ARG A 40 22.12 3.28 -1.52
CA ARG A 40 20.87 4.05 -1.44
C ARG A 40 21.05 5.50 -1.86
N LYS A 41 20.13 5.99 -2.69
CA LYS A 41 20.10 7.40 -3.08
C LYS A 41 19.66 8.29 -1.90
N ASN A 42 20.00 9.57 -1.99
CA ASN A 42 19.61 10.55 -0.98
C ASN A 42 18.07 10.66 -0.84
N ILE A 43 17.64 11.10 0.33
CA ILE A 43 16.22 11.22 0.70
C ILE A 43 15.42 12.07 -0.30
N PHE A 44 15.99 13.17 -0.81
CA PHE A 44 15.33 14.04 -1.77
C PHE A 44 14.99 13.34 -3.09
N ARG A 45 15.90 12.55 -3.67
CA ARG A 45 15.61 11.82 -4.92
C ARG A 45 14.56 10.73 -4.70
N ARG A 46 14.54 10.13 -3.51
CA ARG A 46 13.56 9.10 -3.15
C ARG A 46 12.18 9.69 -2.93
N LEU A 47 12.08 10.76 -2.15
CA LEU A 47 10.84 11.52 -1.97
C LEU A 47 10.32 12.07 -3.30
N TRP A 48 11.20 12.62 -4.16
CA TRP A 48 10.81 13.07 -5.50
C TRP A 48 10.24 11.92 -6.34
N GLY A 49 10.90 10.76 -6.33
CA GLY A 49 10.42 9.56 -7.00
C GLY A 49 9.02 9.16 -6.55
N ILE A 50 8.78 9.11 -5.24
CA ILE A 50 7.48 8.71 -4.69
C ILE A 50 6.41 9.79 -4.91
N LEU A 51 6.70 11.05 -4.58
CA LEU A 51 5.75 12.15 -4.63
C LEU A 51 5.36 12.50 -6.07
N ILE A 52 6.33 12.58 -6.98
CA ILE A 52 6.14 13.05 -8.36
C ILE A 52 6.02 11.90 -9.33
N ASN A 53 7.04 11.03 -9.42
CA ASN A 53 7.07 10.00 -10.47
C ASN A 53 6.03 8.90 -10.25
N TYR A 54 5.73 8.57 -8.97
CA TYR A 54 4.69 7.62 -8.60
C TYR A 54 3.37 8.30 -8.19
N MET A 55 3.24 9.61 -8.42
CA MET A 55 2.01 10.40 -8.19
C MET A 55 1.43 10.29 -6.77
N ALA A 56 2.27 10.12 -5.74
CA ALA A 56 1.75 10.14 -4.37
C ALA A 56 1.12 11.50 -4.02
N LEU A 57 1.56 12.62 -4.62
CA LEU A 57 0.90 13.93 -4.42
C LEU A 57 -0.59 13.94 -4.77
N PHE A 58 -1.01 13.20 -5.79
CA PHE A 58 -2.42 13.07 -6.14
C PHE A 58 -3.19 12.38 -5.00
N HIS A 59 -2.61 11.31 -4.44
CA HIS A 59 -3.20 10.58 -3.31
C HIS A 59 -3.24 11.45 -2.05
N PHE A 60 -2.21 12.26 -1.82
CA PHE A 60 -2.21 13.28 -0.76
C PHE A 60 -3.42 14.22 -0.92
N ALA A 61 -3.58 14.84 -2.10
CA ALA A 61 -4.71 15.73 -2.35
C ALA A 61 -6.05 15.03 -2.13
N PHE A 62 -6.21 13.80 -2.62
CA PHE A 62 -7.41 13.00 -2.40
C PHE A 62 -7.70 12.77 -0.91
N VAL A 63 -6.72 12.28 -0.15
CA VAL A 63 -6.88 12.00 1.29
C VAL A 63 -7.21 13.28 2.06
N TYR A 64 -6.51 14.38 1.82
CA TYR A 64 -6.80 15.64 2.51
C TYR A 64 -8.19 16.19 2.16
N LEU A 65 -8.63 16.08 0.91
CA LEU A 65 -9.99 16.45 0.53
C LEU A 65 -11.04 15.57 1.22
N THR A 66 -10.79 14.25 1.34
CA THR A 66 -11.69 13.37 2.10
C THR A 66 -11.74 13.73 3.59
N LEU A 67 -10.62 14.08 4.20
CA LEU A 67 -10.59 14.55 5.59
C LEU A 67 -11.37 15.84 5.78
N VAL A 68 -11.21 16.81 4.88
CA VAL A 68 -11.99 18.05 4.90
C VAL A 68 -13.48 17.73 4.76
N ALA A 69 -13.87 16.84 3.85
CA ALA A 69 -15.26 16.43 3.69
C ALA A 69 -15.82 15.81 4.97
N VAL A 70 -15.10 14.88 5.60
CA VAL A 70 -15.51 14.23 6.87
C VAL A 70 -15.66 15.24 8.00
N VAL A 71 -14.74 16.20 8.13
CA VAL A 71 -14.81 17.24 9.16
C VAL A 71 -16.02 18.15 8.94
N LEU A 72 -16.24 18.61 7.70
CA LEU A 72 -17.36 19.50 7.36
C LEU A 72 -18.71 18.80 7.52
N THR A 73 -18.83 17.53 7.10
CA THR A 73 -20.07 16.77 7.29
C THR A 73 -20.31 16.48 8.76
N SER A 74 -19.27 16.14 9.53
CA SER A 74 -19.40 15.96 10.98
C SER A 74 -19.86 17.24 11.68
N PHE A 75 -19.22 18.38 11.38
CA PHE A 75 -19.61 19.67 11.92
C PHE A 75 -21.05 20.02 11.55
N ARG A 76 -21.44 19.82 10.29
CA ARG A 76 -22.82 20.07 9.83
C ARG A 76 -23.83 19.19 10.57
N SER A 77 -23.51 17.91 10.82
CA SER A 77 -24.36 17.01 11.59
C SER A 77 -24.59 17.54 13.01
N PHE A 78 -23.56 18.05 13.69
CA PHE A 78 -23.70 18.64 15.02
C PHE A 78 -24.52 19.94 15.04
N VAL A 79 -24.41 20.79 14.01
CA VAL A 79 -25.10 22.08 13.98
C VAL A 79 -26.55 21.96 13.51
N THR A 80 -26.87 20.98 12.66
CA THR A 80 -28.21 20.85 12.04
C THR A 80 -29.16 19.97 12.86
N THR A 81 -28.63 19.12 13.74
CA THR A 81 -29.44 18.19 14.54
C THR A 81 -29.62 18.70 15.96
N HIS A 82 -30.79 18.44 16.55
CA HIS A 82 -31.15 18.95 17.89
C HIS A 82 -31.27 17.87 18.94
N THR A 83 -31.32 16.59 18.55
CA THR A 83 -31.34 15.45 19.47
C THR A 83 -30.10 14.60 19.30
N VAL A 84 -29.63 13.99 20.40
CA VAL A 84 -28.44 13.12 20.40
C VAL A 84 -28.60 11.96 19.43
N ARG A 85 -29.80 11.36 19.35
CA ARG A 85 -30.09 10.27 18.42
C ARG A 85 -29.90 10.72 16.98
N ASP A 86 -30.50 11.85 16.60
CA ASP A 86 -30.41 12.36 15.23
C ASP A 86 -28.98 12.74 14.86
N THR A 87 -28.22 13.32 15.81
CA THR A 87 -26.80 13.62 15.62
C THR A 87 -26.00 12.34 15.34
N LEU A 88 -26.18 11.29 16.15
CA LEU A 88 -25.47 10.02 15.98
C LEU A 88 -25.85 9.33 14.67
N THR A 89 -27.14 9.32 14.31
CA THR A 89 -27.60 8.77 13.04
C THR A 89 -27.02 9.55 11.86
N ALA A 90 -27.04 10.88 11.90
CA ALA A 90 -26.48 11.72 10.84
C ALA A 90 -24.95 11.56 10.70
N LEU A 91 -24.23 11.42 11.81
CA LEU A 91 -22.79 11.12 11.77
C LEU A 91 -22.52 9.76 11.13
N LEU A 92 -23.28 8.74 11.51
CA LEU A 92 -23.13 7.38 11.02
C LEU A 92 -23.43 7.26 9.51
N THR A 93 -24.45 7.95 9.01
CA THR A 93 -24.84 7.86 7.59
C THR A 93 -23.99 8.74 6.66
N HIS A 94 -23.45 9.87 7.16
CA HIS A 94 -22.76 10.84 6.29
C HIS A 94 -21.24 10.90 6.45
N ALA A 95 -20.70 10.69 7.66
CA ALA A 95 -19.26 10.87 7.92
C ALA A 95 -18.58 9.55 8.29
N PHE A 96 -19.23 8.76 9.14
CA PHE A 96 -18.70 7.55 9.74
C PHE A 96 -19.35 6.29 9.17
N TRP A 97 -19.55 6.29 7.85
CA TRP A 97 -20.11 5.14 7.15
C TRP A 97 -19.21 3.90 7.36
N PRO A 98 -19.76 2.74 7.76
CA PRO A 98 -18.96 1.52 7.91
C PRO A 98 -18.27 1.11 6.59
N PRO A 99 -16.98 0.71 6.59
CA PRO A 99 -16.08 0.45 7.72
C PRO A 99 -15.14 1.60 8.11
N LEU A 100 -15.52 2.87 7.90
CA LEU A 100 -14.65 4.05 8.13
C LEU A 100 -13.43 4.10 7.19
N THR A 101 -13.67 3.93 5.89
CA THR A 101 -12.61 3.80 4.87
C THR A 101 -11.60 4.95 4.84
N PHE A 102 -12.02 6.14 5.26
CA PHE A 102 -11.14 7.31 5.33
C PHE A 102 -9.98 7.13 6.33
N LEU A 103 -10.13 6.28 7.35
CA LEU A 103 -9.05 5.97 8.30
C LEU A 103 -7.92 5.19 7.59
N PHE A 104 -8.29 4.16 6.82
CA PHE A 104 -7.31 3.33 6.10
C PHE A 104 -6.51 4.12 5.07
N ILE A 105 -7.15 5.05 4.35
CA ILE A 105 -6.44 5.87 3.38
C ILE A 105 -5.49 6.86 4.08
N CYS A 106 -5.82 7.32 5.29
CA CYS A 106 -4.91 8.16 6.07
C CYS A 106 -3.68 7.38 6.55
N SER A 107 -3.88 6.18 7.11
CA SER A 107 -2.79 5.34 7.61
C SER A 107 -1.91 4.80 6.47
N SER A 108 -2.51 4.35 5.38
CA SER A 108 -1.78 3.81 4.22
C SER A 108 -1.01 4.87 3.44
N LEU A 109 -1.51 6.11 3.31
CA LEU A 109 -0.83 7.21 2.61
C LEU A 109 0.58 7.47 3.17
N TRP A 110 0.75 7.31 4.49
CA TRP A 110 2.03 7.59 5.14
C TRP A 110 3.06 6.48 4.98
N THR A 111 2.64 5.28 4.56
CA THR A 111 3.52 4.12 4.35
C THR A 111 4.61 4.38 3.31
N PRO A 112 4.30 4.79 2.05
CA PRO A 112 5.34 5.06 1.06
C PRO A 112 6.24 6.23 1.48
N ILE A 113 5.73 7.22 2.20
CA ILE A 113 6.53 8.35 2.69
C ILE A 113 7.50 7.94 3.79
N SER A 114 7.02 7.21 4.79
CA SER A 114 7.86 6.65 5.85
C SER A 114 8.96 5.78 5.26
N TYR A 115 8.59 4.92 4.31
CA TYR A 115 9.54 4.10 3.58
C TYR A 115 10.54 4.95 2.78
N ALA A 116 10.13 6.04 2.11
CA ALA A 116 11.02 6.98 1.41
C ALA A 116 12.01 7.70 2.33
N ILE A 117 11.63 7.96 3.57
CA ILE A 117 12.48 8.63 4.56
C ILE A 117 13.47 7.61 5.12
N ASP A 118 12.97 6.53 5.68
CA ASP A 118 13.75 5.49 6.34
C ASP A 118 13.39 4.09 5.83
N PRO A 119 14.06 3.62 4.75
CA PRO A 119 13.84 2.30 4.22
C PRO A 119 14.55 1.26 5.09
N PRO A 120 14.00 0.06 5.23
CA PRO A 120 14.68 -1.02 5.91
C PRO A 120 15.94 -1.42 5.14
N ALA A 121 17.09 -1.36 5.80
CA ALA A 121 18.35 -1.88 5.27
C ALA A 121 18.32 -3.42 5.28
N MET A 122 18.72 -4.04 4.18
CA MET A 122 18.88 -5.49 4.09
C MET A 122 20.37 -5.85 4.11
N PRO A 123 20.77 -6.89 4.86
CA PRO A 123 22.12 -7.42 4.79
C PRO A 123 22.39 -8.04 3.41
N ASP A 124 23.67 -8.26 3.10
CA ASP A 124 24.06 -8.87 1.84
C ASP A 124 23.49 -10.29 1.74
N ARG A 125 23.16 -10.73 0.52
CA ARG A 125 22.46 -11.99 0.30
C ARG A 125 23.24 -13.20 0.80
N GLU A 126 24.57 -13.17 0.65
CA GLU A 126 25.45 -14.24 1.11
C GLU A 126 25.43 -14.38 2.64
N ASP A 127 25.25 -13.29 3.38
CA ASP A 127 25.16 -13.32 4.86
C ASP A 127 23.90 -14.04 5.35
N LEU A 128 22.87 -14.13 4.49
CA LEU A 128 21.61 -14.81 4.79
C LEU A 128 21.64 -16.31 4.49
N LEU A 129 22.76 -16.81 3.95
CA LEU A 129 22.92 -18.18 3.46
C LEU A 129 24.00 -18.91 4.27
N ASN A 130 23.72 -20.17 4.63
CA ASN A 130 24.70 -21.12 5.15
C ASN A 130 25.01 -22.14 4.06
N ARG A 131 26.30 -22.30 3.71
CA ARG A 131 26.73 -23.26 2.69
C ARG A 131 27.08 -24.58 3.35
N ASP A 132 26.50 -25.67 2.87
CA ASP A 132 26.84 -27.01 3.33
C ASP A 132 28.32 -27.31 2.98
N PRO A 133 29.18 -27.69 3.95
CA PRO A 133 30.59 -27.96 3.71
C PRO A 133 30.84 -29.09 2.69
N LYS A 134 29.93 -30.05 2.54
CA LYS A 134 30.10 -31.20 1.65
C LYS A 134 29.59 -30.95 0.23
N THR A 135 28.42 -30.32 0.11
CA THR A 135 27.74 -30.12 -1.19
C THR A 135 27.93 -28.72 -1.76
N GLN A 136 28.43 -27.77 -0.95
CA GLN A 136 28.53 -26.34 -1.25
C GLN A 136 27.18 -25.68 -1.62
N VAL A 137 26.06 -26.38 -1.40
CA VAL A 137 24.72 -25.86 -1.65
C VAL A 137 24.38 -24.82 -0.58
N ALA A 138 23.91 -23.66 -1.02
CA ALA A 138 23.52 -22.55 -0.15
C ALA A 138 22.09 -22.74 0.36
N HIS A 139 21.94 -22.85 1.69
CA HIS A 139 20.65 -22.93 2.36
C HIS A 139 20.37 -21.66 3.15
N PRO A 140 19.13 -21.14 3.16
CA PRO A 140 18.79 -20.00 4.01
C PRO A 140 19.01 -20.32 5.49
N THR A 141 19.56 -19.35 6.23
CA THR A 141 19.67 -19.42 7.70
C THR A 141 18.30 -19.62 8.36
N THR A 142 18.28 -20.19 9.57
CA THR A 142 17.03 -20.40 10.31
C THR A 142 16.34 -19.08 10.68
N GLN A 143 17.10 -18.00 10.84
CA GLN A 143 16.56 -16.67 11.10
C GLN A 143 15.88 -16.06 9.87
N SER A 144 16.49 -16.18 8.67
CA SER A 144 15.92 -15.61 7.45
C SER A 144 14.62 -16.30 6.98
N LYS A 145 14.32 -17.49 7.52
CA LYS A 145 13.05 -18.20 7.32
C LYS A 145 11.90 -17.71 8.20
N LYS A 146 12.17 -16.95 9.27
CA LYS A 146 11.11 -16.47 10.17
C LYS A 146 10.41 -15.25 9.58
N ILE A 147 9.08 -15.20 9.68
CA ILE A 147 8.29 -14.02 9.31
C ILE A 147 8.55 -12.94 10.36
N ALA A 148 9.06 -11.79 9.92
CA ALA A 148 9.24 -10.64 10.79
C ALA A 148 7.89 -9.92 10.96
N PHE A 149 7.43 -9.79 12.20
CA PHE A 149 6.26 -8.97 12.54
C PHE A 149 6.75 -7.60 13.02
N GLY A 150 6.32 -6.53 12.34
CA GLY A 150 6.70 -5.15 12.65
C GLY A 150 5.59 -4.38 13.37
N GLY A 151 5.94 -3.29 14.06
CA GLY A 151 4.97 -2.43 14.73
C GLY A 151 3.93 -1.82 13.77
N GLN A 152 4.32 -1.53 12.52
CA GLN A 152 3.40 -1.07 11.49
C GLN A 152 2.36 -2.15 11.11
N ALA A 153 2.76 -3.42 11.07
CA ALA A 153 1.83 -4.52 10.84
C ALA A 153 0.84 -4.62 12.00
N ALA A 154 1.31 -4.52 13.25
CA ALA A 154 0.45 -4.48 14.43
C ALA A 154 -0.57 -3.33 14.37
N TRP A 155 -0.15 -2.14 13.91
CA TRP A 155 -1.03 -0.98 13.75
C TRP A 155 -2.14 -1.24 12.72
N PHE A 156 -1.80 -1.79 11.55
CA PHE A 156 -2.81 -2.12 10.55
C PHE A 156 -3.76 -3.22 11.01
N GLU A 157 -3.27 -4.24 11.70
CA GLU A 157 -4.13 -5.28 12.29
C GLU A 157 -5.08 -4.70 13.34
N LEU A 158 -4.62 -3.77 14.17
CA LEU A 158 -5.47 -3.07 15.14
C LEU A 158 -6.54 -2.23 14.44
N GLU A 159 -6.17 -1.49 13.40
CA GLU A 159 -7.09 -0.67 12.61
C GLU A 159 -8.17 -1.53 11.94
N TYR A 160 -7.78 -2.63 11.29
CA TYR A 160 -8.70 -3.59 10.70
C TYR A 160 -9.61 -4.25 11.73
N THR A 161 -9.07 -4.66 12.87
CA THR A 161 -9.86 -5.29 13.93
C THR A 161 -10.90 -4.33 14.49
N THR A 162 -10.50 -3.08 14.77
CA THR A 162 -11.38 -2.05 15.35
C THR A 162 -12.50 -1.66 14.39
N THR A 163 -12.19 -1.43 13.12
CA THR A 163 -13.18 -1.09 12.09
C THR A 163 -14.12 -2.26 11.77
N THR A 164 -13.63 -3.50 11.86
CA THR A 164 -14.47 -4.71 11.75
C THR A 164 -15.46 -4.78 12.90
N ILE A 165 -15.01 -4.61 14.15
CA ILE A 165 -15.88 -4.57 15.32
C ILE A 165 -16.93 -3.46 15.18
N TYR A 166 -16.51 -2.24 14.80
CA TYR A 166 -17.42 -1.12 14.54
C TYR A 166 -18.49 -1.50 13.50
N THR A 167 -18.07 -2.06 12.37
CA THR A 167 -19.00 -2.46 11.30
C THR A 167 -19.98 -3.53 11.76
N CYS A 168 -19.51 -4.54 12.50
CA CYS A 168 -20.37 -5.56 13.10
C CYS A 168 -21.38 -4.95 14.08
N LEU A 169 -20.95 -4.01 14.93
CA LEU A 169 -21.83 -3.34 15.88
C LEU A 169 -22.90 -2.52 15.16
N VAL A 170 -22.53 -1.72 14.16
CA VAL A 170 -23.49 -0.94 13.36
C VAL A 170 -24.48 -1.85 12.64
N PHE A 171 -23.99 -2.96 12.08
CA PHE A 171 -24.83 -3.96 11.43
C PHE A 171 -25.86 -4.53 12.41
N VAL A 172 -25.44 -5.03 13.58
CA VAL A 172 -26.36 -5.57 14.59
C VAL A 172 -27.37 -4.51 15.07
N CYS A 173 -26.90 -3.29 15.36
CA CYS A 173 -27.76 -2.20 15.79
C CYS A 173 -28.83 -1.84 14.74
N SER A 174 -28.52 -1.97 13.45
CA SER A 174 -29.48 -1.66 12.36
C SER A 174 -30.68 -2.62 12.27
N PHE A 175 -30.62 -3.80 12.91
CA PHE A 175 -31.76 -4.72 12.99
C PHE A 175 -32.60 -4.53 14.25
N ILE A 176 -32.05 -3.88 15.27
CA ILE A 176 -32.69 -3.73 16.58
C ILE A 176 -33.38 -2.37 16.71
N PHE A 177 -32.81 -1.32 16.10
CA PHE A 177 -33.24 0.07 16.23
C PHE A 177 -33.62 0.70 14.89
#